data_AF-A0A349YCN5-F1
#
_entry.id   AF-A0A349YCN5-F1
#
_cell.length_a   1.000
_cell.length_b   1.000
_cell.length_c   1.000
_cell.angle_alpha   90.00
_cell.angle_beta   90.00
_cell.angle_gamma   90.00
#
_symmetry.space_group_name_H-M   'P 1'
#
loop_
_entity.id
_entity.type
_entity.pdbx_description
1 polymer ?
#
loop_
_entity_poly.entity_id
_entity_poly.type
_entity_poly.pdbx_seq_one_letter_code
_entity_poly.pdbx_strand_id
1 'polypeptide(L)'
;VSSNLIFTQNVRQCIDYVARGEVDLAFVYATDIRAPREHVNHLLTINLSEPIVYPIGILSSSKHPEESSRFITFLRAEKAQEIIETYGFRNFFDLPR
;
A
#
# COMPACT_ATOMS: atom_id res chain seq x y z
N VAL A 1 -10.56 -0.44 -30.17
CA VAL A 1 -9.53 -0.09 -29.15
C VAL A 1 -8.63 -1.29 -29.00
N SER A 2 -7.40 -1.22 -29.50
CA SER A 2 -6.38 -2.25 -29.27
C SER A 2 -6.00 -2.25 -27.80
N SER A 3 -5.98 -3.42 -27.17
CA SER A 3 -5.74 -3.60 -25.73
C SER A 3 -4.25 -3.45 -25.41
N ASN A 4 -3.79 -2.21 -25.23
CA ASN A 4 -2.44 -1.89 -24.76
C ASN A 4 -2.37 -2.01 -23.22
N LEU A 5 -2.63 -3.21 -22.69
CA LEU A 5 -2.59 -3.50 -21.26
C LEU A 5 -1.62 -4.65 -20.99
N ILE A 6 -0.73 -4.45 -20.02
CA ILE A 6 0.14 -5.49 -19.49
C ILE A 6 -0.24 -5.72 -18.03
N PHE A 7 -0.59 -6.96 -17.71
CA PHE A 7 -0.85 -7.38 -16.33
C PHE A 7 0.45 -7.84 -15.68
N THR A 8 0.63 -7.47 -14.42
CA THR A 8 1.80 -7.81 -13.61
C THR A 8 1.37 -8.71 -12.44
N GLN A 9 2.34 -9.36 -11.81
CA GLN A 9 2.09 -10.17 -10.62
C GLN A 9 1.87 -9.31 -9.36
N ASN A 10 2.46 -8.11 -9.33
CA ASN A 10 2.33 -7.17 -8.22
C ASN A 10 2.70 -5.75 -8.67
N VAL A 11 2.37 -4.77 -7.83
CA VAL A 11 2.52 -3.33 -8.14
C VAL A 11 3.98 -2.91 -8.33
N ARG A 12 4.94 -3.56 -7.66
CA ARG A 12 6.38 -3.23 -7.82
C ARG A 12 6.86 -3.52 -9.24
N GLN A 13 6.36 -4.61 -9.84
CA GLN A 13 6.67 -4.94 -11.23
C GLN A 13 6.14 -3.88 -12.21
N CYS A 14 5.00 -3.22 -11.91
CA CYS A 14 4.51 -2.12 -12.74
C CYS A 14 5.52 -0.96 -12.79
N ILE A 15 6.12 -0.62 -11.63
CA ILE A 15 7.13 0.43 -11.53
C ILE A 15 8.39 0.05 -12.32
N ASP A 16 8.81 -1.22 -12.27
CA ASP A 16 9.96 -1.71 -13.04
C ASP A 16 9.76 -1.51 -14.55
N TYR A 17 8.55 -1.74 -15.07
CA TYR A 17 8.25 -1.55 -16.49
C TYR A 17 8.28 -0.08 -16.91
N VAL A 18 7.79 0.84 -16.06
CA VAL A 18 7.93 2.28 -16.32
C VAL A 18 9.40 2.69 -16.30
N ALA A 19 10.14 2.28 -15.28
CA ALA A 19 11.55 2.63 -15.12
C ALA A 19 12.42 2.15 -16.30
N ARG A 20 12.07 0.99 -16.91
CA ARG A 20 12.75 0.44 -18.09
C ARG A 20 12.18 0.95 -19.43
N GLY A 21 11.16 1.81 -19.41
CA GLY A 21 10.51 2.31 -20.63
C GLY A 21 9.74 1.26 -21.42
N GLU A 22 9.36 0.15 -20.78
CA GLU A 22 8.54 -0.92 -21.39
C GLU A 22 7.06 -0.52 -21.47
N VAL A 23 6.61 0.38 -20.59
CA VAL A 23 5.26 0.96 -20.60
C VAL A 23 5.32 2.45 -20.31
N ASP A 24 4.37 3.21 -20.88
CA ASP A 24 4.29 4.66 -20.68
C ASP A 24 3.76 5.04 -19.28
N LEU A 25 2.84 4.23 -18.74
CA LEU A 25 2.10 4.51 -17.50
C LEU A 25 1.86 3.24 -16.69
N ALA A 26 1.83 3.40 -15.37
CA ALA A 26 1.46 2.35 -14.42
C ALA A 26 0.53 2.89 -13.33
N PHE A 27 -0.45 2.08 -12.93
CA PHE A 27 -1.25 2.33 -11.73
C PHE A 27 -0.58 1.68 -10.52
N VAL A 28 -0.34 2.46 -9.48
CA VAL A 28 0.40 2.06 -8.28
C VAL A 28 -0.18 2.73 -7.04
N TYR A 29 0.16 2.25 -5.84
CA TYR A 29 -0.18 2.97 -4.61
C TYR A 29 0.80 4.13 -4.39
N ALA A 30 0.32 5.20 -3.74
CA ALA A 30 1.15 6.37 -3.45
C ALA A 30 2.41 6.04 -2.63
N THR A 31 2.32 5.01 -1.76
CA THR A 31 3.46 4.52 -0.97
C THR A 31 4.55 3.87 -1.82
N ASP A 32 4.20 3.30 -2.98
CA ASP A 32 5.16 2.59 -3.84
C ASP A 32 6.12 3.52 -4.58
N ILE A 33 5.74 4.79 -4.77
CA ILE A 33 6.55 5.81 -5.45
C ILE A 33 7.30 6.74 -4.49
N ARG A 34 7.24 6.48 -3.17
CA ARG A 34 7.97 7.29 -2.18
C ARG A 34 9.48 7.08 -2.23
N ALA A 35 9.91 5.87 -2.57
CA ALA A 35 11.31 5.60 -2.85
C ALA A 35 11.61 6.08 -4.28
N PRO A 36 12.52 7.06 -4.48
CA PRO A 36 12.82 7.57 -5.80
C PRO A 36 13.37 6.45 -6.68
N ARG A 37 12.89 6.39 -7.92
CA ARG A 37 13.41 5.53 -8.97
C ARG A 37 13.71 6.38 -10.20
N GLU A 38 14.83 6.09 -10.85
CA GLU A 38 15.17 6.76 -12.10
C GLU A 38 14.05 6.57 -13.13
N HIS A 39 13.75 7.63 -13.86
CA HIS A 39 12.75 7.66 -14.94
C HIS A 39 11.30 7.38 -14.53
N VAL A 40 10.97 7.42 -13.24
CA VAL A 40 9.59 7.30 -12.75
C VAL A 40 9.13 8.64 -12.17
N ASN A 41 8.06 9.20 -12.73
CA ASN A 41 7.44 10.43 -12.26
C ASN A 41 5.98 10.20 -11.87
N HIS A 42 5.51 10.89 -10.83
CA HIS A 42 4.08 10.94 -10.50
C HIS A 42 3.36 11.84 -11.51
N LEU A 43 2.33 11.30 -12.18
CA LEU A 43 1.53 12.04 -13.15
C LEU A 43 0.24 12.59 -12.53
N LEU A 44 -0.53 11.73 -11.87
CA LEU A 44 -1.81 12.09 -11.25
C LEU A 44 -2.16 11.13 -10.11
N THR A 45 -3.07 11.57 -9.26
CA THR A 45 -3.72 10.72 -8.24
C THR A 45 -5.15 10.47 -8.65
N ILE A 46 -5.58 9.22 -8.61
CA ILE A 46 -6.96 8.84 -8.92
C ILE A 46 -7.80 9.00 -7.65
N ASN A 47 -8.87 9.77 -7.75
CA ASN A 47 -9.87 9.84 -6.69
C ASN A 47 -10.70 8.57 -6.71
N LEU A 48 -10.65 7.81 -5.61
CA LEU A 48 -11.47 6.62 -5.42
C LEU A 48 -12.73 7.00 -4.65
N SER A 49 -13.86 6.38 -5.01
CA SER A 49 -15.12 6.52 -4.25
C SER A 49 -15.05 5.86 -2.89
N GLU A 50 -14.20 4.83 -2.76
CA GLU A 50 -13.99 4.07 -1.53
C GLU A 50 -12.52 4.17 -1.07
N PRO A 51 -12.27 4.24 0.24
CA PRO A 51 -10.91 4.27 0.77
C PRO A 51 -10.21 2.91 0.63
N ILE A 52 -8.90 2.93 0.37
CA ILE A 52 -8.07 1.72 0.45
C ILE A 52 -7.78 1.43 1.93
N VAL A 53 -8.20 0.26 2.42
CA VAL A 53 -8.08 -0.14 3.83
C VAL A 53 -7.17 -1.35 4.01
N TYR A 54 -6.42 -1.37 5.11
CA TYR A 54 -5.48 -2.44 5.47
C TYR A 54 -5.91 -3.09 6.80
N PRO A 55 -6.90 -4.00 6.78
CA PRO A 55 -7.37 -4.64 7.99
C PRO A 55 -6.34 -5.61 8.58
N ILE A 56 -6.34 -5.74 9.89
CA ILE A 56 -5.55 -6.73 10.62
C ILE A 56 -6.47 -7.53 11.54
N GLY A 57 -6.24 -8.84 11.61
CA GLY A 57 -7.00 -9.76 12.44
C GLY A 57 -6.15 -10.90 12.97
N ILE A 58 -6.59 -11.49 14.08
CA ILE A 58 -5.97 -12.70 14.65
C ILE A 58 -6.66 -13.91 14.04
N LEU A 59 -5.87 -14.85 13.51
CA LEU A 59 -6.41 -16.12 13.03
C LEU A 59 -7.02 -16.91 14.19
N SER A 60 -8.21 -17.47 14.00
CA SER A 60 -8.88 -18.31 15.00
C SER A 60 -8.04 -19.52 15.43
N SER A 61 -7.20 -20.03 14.52
CA SER A 61 -6.26 -21.14 14.76
C SER A 61 -4.88 -20.70 15.25
N SER A 62 -4.69 -19.44 15.64
CA SER A 62 -3.38 -18.94 16.08
C SER A 62 -2.88 -19.72 17.30
N LYS A 63 -1.61 -20.14 17.26
CA LYS A 63 -0.92 -20.73 18.41
C LYS A 63 -0.46 -19.68 19.44
N HIS A 64 -0.55 -18.40 19.08
CA HIS A 64 -0.07 -17.25 19.84
C HIS A 64 -1.11 -16.12 19.89
N PRO A 65 -2.34 -16.39 20.38
CA PRO A 65 -3.42 -15.40 20.34
C PRO A 65 -3.13 -14.18 21.23
N GLU A 66 -2.48 -14.38 22.39
CA GLU A 66 -2.16 -13.30 23.33
C GLU A 66 -1.10 -12.35 22.74
N GLU A 67 -0.01 -12.89 22.17
CA GLU A 67 1.05 -12.11 21.55
C GLU A 67 0.55 -11.40 20.29
N SER A 68 -0.33 -12.05 19.52
CA SER A 68 -1.01 -11.42 18.38
C SER A 68 -1.85 -10.23 18.83
N SER A 69 -2.59 -10.37 19.94
CA SER A 69 -3.37 -9.28 20.51
C SER A 69 -2.47 -8.15 20.99
N ARG A 70 -1.35 -8.45 21.66
CA ARG A 70 -0.37 -7.45 22.10
C ARG A 70 0.24 -6.70 20.91
N PHE A 71 0.52 -7.39 19.81
CA PHE A 71 1.02 -6.76 18.59
C PHE A 71 -0.02 -5.82 17.96
N ILE A 72 -1.29 -6.24 17.86
CA ILE A 72 -2.37 -5.37 17.37
C ILE A 72 -2.55 -4.15 18.28
N THR A 73 -2.47 -4.31 19.60
CA THR A 73 -2.49 -3.19 20.55
C THR A 73 -1.32 -2.25 20.34
N PHE A 74 -0.11 -2.77 20.12
CA PHE A 74 1.06 -1.95 19.81
C PHE A 74 0.88 -1.16 18.51
N LEU A 75 0.34 -1.77 17.46
CA LEU A 75 0.08 -1.07 16.20
C LEU A 75 -0.92 0.10 16.34
N ARG A 76 -1.76 0.10 17.38
CA ARG A 76 -2.69 1.21 17.70
C ARG A 76 -2.05 2.31 18.55
N ALA A 77 -0.86 2.09 19.12
CA ALA A 77 -0.20 3.09 19.93
C ALA A 77 0.34 4.24 19.07
N GLU A 78 0.41 5.44 19.65
CA GLU A 78 0.89 6.68 19.00
C GLU A 78 2.21 6.47 18.26
N LYS A 79 3.23 5.90 18.95
CA LYS A 79 4.53 5.60 18.35
C LYS A 79 4.45 4.74 17.09
N ALA A 80 3.53 3.76 17.06
CA ALA A 80 3.38 2.93 15.87
C ALA A 80 2.68 3.69 14.75
N GLN A 81 1.69 4.54 15.07
CA GLN A 81 1.03 5.41 14.10
C GLN A 81 2.03 6.40 13.47
N GLU A 82 2.90 7.04 14.24
CA GLU A 82 3.96 7.92 13.73
C GLU A 82 4.88 7.22 12.72
N ILE A 83 5.27 5.97 13.02
CA ILE A 83 6.09 5.16 12.10
C ILE A 83 5.31 4.89 10.82
N ILE A 84 4.06 4.44 10.93
CA ILE A 84 3.19 4.12 9.79
C ILE A 84 3.00 5.35 8.88
N GLU A 85 2.75 6.51 9.47
CA GLU A 85 2.62 7.80 8.76
C GLU A 85 3.92 8.22 8.07
N THR A 86 5.07 8.01 8.72
CA THR A 86 6.38 8.23 8.11
C THR A 86 6.58 7.35 6.86
N TYR A 87 5.87 6.22 6.76
CA TYR A 87 5.88 5.38 5.56
C TYR A 87 4.82 5.76 4.50
N GLY A 88 4.00 6.78 4.75
CA GLY A 88 2.99 7.30 3.83
C GLY A 88 1.63 6.61 3.93
N PHE A 89 1.45 5.76 4.94
CA PHE A 89 0.15 5.17 5.27
C PHE A 89 -0.65 6.15 6.14
N ARG A 90 -1.97 6.14 6.02
CA ARG A 90 -2.87 6.95 6.86
C ARG A 90 -3.47 6.08 7.96
N ASN A 91 -3.78 6.69 9.10
CA ASN A 91 -4.43 6.01 10.21
C ASN A 91 -5.69 5.26 9.74
N PHE A 92 -5.67 3.95 9.95
CA PHE A 92 -6.71 3.02 9.48
C PHE A 92 -7.84 2.82 10.50
N PHE A 93 -7.67 3.28 11.74
CA PHE A 93 -8.57 2.95 12.85
C PHE A 93 -9.74 3.93 12.98
N ASP A 94 -9.68 5.08 12.31
CA ASP A 94 -10.72 6.12 12.34
C ASP A 94 -11.69 6.06 11.15
N LEU A 95 -11.58 5.01 10.32
CA LEU A 95 -12.52 4.81 9.21
C LEU A 95 -13.83 4.21 9.72
N PRO A 96 -15.00 4.72 9.27
CA PRO A 96 -16.28 4.12 9.60
C PRO A 96 -16.30 2.67 9.08
N ARG A 97 -16.70 1.75 9.96
CA ARG A 97 -16.87 0.33 9.62
C ARG A 97 -18.17 0.08 8.91
#